data_AF-A0A142JEQ3-F1
#
_entry.id   AF-A0A142JEQ3-F1
#
_cell.length_a   1.000
_cell.length_b   1.000
_cell.length_c   1.000
_cell.angle_alpha   90.00
_cell.angle_beta   90.00
_cell.angle_gamma   90.00
#
_symmetry.space_group_name_H-M   'P 1'
#
loop_
_entity.id
_entity.type
_entity.pdbx_description
1 polymer ?
#
loop_
_entity_poly.entity_id
_entity_poly.type
_entity_poly.pdbx_seq_one_letter_code
_entity_poly.pdbx_strand_id
1 'polypeptide(L)'
;MPRLLRSTPARLRAALLIFSAGLALSGCALTRGEPTITYDLGPAVATSAATSAASGSGNPAPAPLPKLRVAQTDGPNWLEGNALFYRLQYAQAQRLQAYATQRWVMSPTRLFDERLREAVAARGTLAWSGDSSAPGLKVDLLEFDQVFDSATTSAGVVRLRATVYRHGMLGQQTFEARRPAPSADGAGGVKALAEASDAVIAALLDWISTLQLK
;
A
#
# COMPACT_ATOMS: atom_id res chain seq x y z
N MET A 1 -18.34 -72.92 43.23
CA MET A 1 -18.68 -71.98 42.13
C MET A 1 -17.92 -70.68 42.36
N PRO A 2 -17.05 -70.27 41.43
CA PRO A 2 -17.32 -69.03 40.69
C PRO A 2 -17.00 -69.16 39.19
N ARG A 3 -17.88 -68.62 38.33
CA ARG A 3 -17.63 -68.46 36.89
C ARG A 3 -16.97 -67.11 36.65
N LEU A 4 -15.69 -67.13 36.28
CA LEU A 4 -14.98 -65.96 35.75
C LEU A 4 -15.52 -65.62 34.36
N LEU A 5 -16.20 -64.48 34.22
CA LEU A 5 -16.60 -63.94 32.92
C LEU A 5 -15.36 -63.45 32.17
N ARG A 6 -14.93 -64.20 31.14
CA ARG A 6 -13.98 -63.72 30.12
C ARG A 6 -14.71 -62.75 29.18
N SER A 7 -14.59 -61.45 29.42
CA SER A 7 -15.07 -60.43 28.48
C SER A 7 -14.02 -60.08 27.42
N THR A 8 -14.26 -60.60 26.22
CA THR A 8 -14.27 -59.86 24.94
C THR A 8 -12.96 -59.22 24.43
N PRO A 9 -12.04 -59.98 23.80
CA PRO A 9 -10.98 -59.42 22.95
C PRO A 9 -11.51 -58.58 21.78
N ALA A 10 -12.78 -58.80 21.37
CA ALA A 10 -13.45 -58.05 20.32
C ALA A 10 -13.74 -56.58 20.69
N ARG A 11 -14.03 -56.28 21.96
CA ARG A 11 -14.30 -54.90 22.41
C ARG A 11 -13.03 -54.05 22.48
N LEU A 12 -11.91 -54.66 22.83
CA LEU A 12 -10.58 -54.03 22.79
C LEU A 12 -10.12 -53.73 21.35
N ARG A 13 -10.36 -54.64 20.41
CA ARG A 13 -10.04 -54.42 18.98
C ARG A 13 -10.88 -53.30 18.35
N ALA A 14 -12.18 -53.23 18.68
CA ALA A 14 -13.05 -52.15 18.19
C ALA A 14 -12.64 -50.78 18.75
N ALA A 15 -12.27 -50.70 20.03
CA ALA A 15 -11.78 -49.46 20.63
C ALA A 15 -10.47 -48.98 19.99
N LEU A 16 -9.55 -49.89 19.66
CA LEU A 16 -8.27 -49.56 19.03
C LEU A 16 -8.43 -49.03 17.59
N LEU A 17 -9.41 -49.56 16.83
CA LEU A 17 -9.72 -49.10 15.47
C LEU A 17 -10.37 -47.70 15.47
N ILE A 18 -11.23 -47.40 16.44
CA ILE A 18 -11.86 -46.07 16.56
C ILE A 18 -10.82 -45.02 16.97
N PHE A 19 -9.90 -45.38 17.89
CA PHE A 19 -8.84 -44.46 18.33
C PHE A 19 -7.84 -44.15 17.21
N SER A 20 -7.46 -45.14 16.40
CA SER A 20 -6.58 -44.96 15.25
C SER A 20 -7.21 -44.15 14.12
N ALA A 21 -8.52 -44.31 13.86
CA ALA A 21 -9.25 -43.44 12.94
C ALA A 21 -9.29 -41.97 13.43
N GLY A 22 -9.46 -41.75 14.74
CA GLY A 22 -9.42 -40.43 15.35
C GLY A 22 -8.07 -39.72 15.21
N LEU A 23 -6.94 -40.43 15.33
CA LEU A 23 -5.61 -39.87 15.11
C LEU A 23 -5.31 -39.59 13.63
N ALA A 24 -5.91 -40.31 12.70
CA ALA A 24 -5.73 -40.05 11.27
C ALA A 24 -6.45 -38.76 10.80
N LEU A 25 -7.54 -38.37 11.49
CA LEU A 25 -8.31 -37.16 11.17
C LEU A 25 -7.72 -35.85 11.75
N SER A 26 -6.89 -35.92 12.80
CA SER A 26 -6.24 -34.74 13.39
C SER A 26 -5.06 -34.19 12.55
N GLY A 27 -4.57 -34.95 11.57
CA GLY A 27 -3.46 -34.54 10.70
C GLY A 27 -3.82 -33.51 9.62
N CYS A 28 -5.10 -33.37 9.26
CA CYS A 28 -5.53 -32.46 8.19
C CYS A 28 -5.80 -31.00 8.64
N ALA A 29 -5.70 -30.70 9.94
CA ALA A 29 -5.96 -29.34 10.46
C ALA A 29 -4.72 -28.42 10.41
N LEU A 30 -3.53 -28.95 10.09
CA LEU A 30 -2.29 -28.18 9.97
C LEU A 30 -1.97 -27.87 8.50
N THR A 31 -2.91 -27.23 7.79
CA THR A 31 -2.58 -26.62 6.50
C THR A 31 -1.68 -25.42 6.77
N ARG A 32 -0.37 -25.60 6.61
CA ARG A 32 0.61 -24.52 6.69
C ARG A 32 0.25 -23.53 5.58
N GLY A 33 -0.29 -22.37 5.94
CA GLY A 33 -0.65 -21.32 4.98
C GLY A 33 0.56 -20.93 4.13
N GLU A 34 0.33 -20.57 2.86
CA GLU A 34 1.41 -20.11 2.00
C GLU A 34 2.16 -18.94 2.65
N PRO A 35 3.50 -18.90 2.52
CA PRO A 35 4.29 -17.82 3.09
C PRO A 35 3.82 -16.48 2.50
N THR A 36 3.58 -15.52 3.39
CA THR A 36 3.23 -14.15 2.99
C THR A 36 4.50 -13.37 2.64
N ILE A 37 4.50 -12.73 1.48
CA ILE A 37 5.54 -11.81 1.03
C ILE A 37 5.09 -10.39 1.36
N THR A 38 6.01 -9.58 1.86
CA THR A 38 5.74 -8.22 2.28
C THR A 38 6.55 -7.23 1.45
N TYR A 39 5.92 -6.13 1.05
CA TYR A 39 6.50 -5.08 0.20
C TYR A 39 6.42 -3.71 0.87
N ASP A 40 7.32 -2.81 0.48
CA ASP A 40 7.26 -1.37 0.70
C ASP A 40 7.28 -0.65 -0.66
N LEU A 41 7.36 0.69 -0.67
CA LEU A 41 7.45 1.46 -1.91
C LEU A 41 8.88 1.48 -2.51
N GLY A 42 9.82 0.74 -1.92
CA GLY A 42 11.24 0.78 -2.27
C GLY A 42 11.96 2.06 -1.81
N PRO A 43 13.22 2.26 -2.25
CA PRO A 43 13.92 3.51 -2.01
C PRO A 43 13.25 4.65 -2.78
N ALA A 44 13.19 5.85 -2.20
CA ALA A 44 12.75 7.01 -2.95
C ALA A 44 13.70 7.24 -4.14
N VAL A 45 13.12 7.50 -5.31
CA VAL A 45 13.91 7.93 -6.46
C VAL A 45 14.44 9.31 -6.13
N ALA A 46 15.73 9.40 -5.80
CA ALA A 46 16.41 10.67 -5.62
C ALA A 46 16.12 11.51 -6.87
N THR A 47 15.27 12.53 -6.71
CA THR A 47 15.00 13.49 -7.78
C THR A 47 16.38 14.01 -8.17
N SER A 48 16.79 13.70 -9.39
CA SER A 48 18.18 13.77 -9.84
C SER A 48 18.67 15.20 -10.01
N ALA A 49 18.50 16.06 -9.02
CA ALA A 49 19.11 17.38 -8.97
C ALA A 49 20.66 17.29 -8.92
N ALA A 50 21.21 16.17 -8.44
CA ALA A 50 22.66 15.96 -8.38
C ALA A 50 23.28 15.31 -9.64
N THR A 51 22.49 14.65 -10.50
CA THR A 51 23.02 13.93 -11.68
C THR A 51 22.68 14.62 -13.01
N SER A 52 21.69 15.53 -13.04
CA SER A 52 21.40 16.34 -14.23
C SER A 52 22.47 17.38 -14.57
N ALA A 53 23.50 17.57 -13.74
CA ALA A 53 24.69 18.35 -14.12
C ALA A 53 25.55 17.64 -15.20
N ALA A 54 25.37 16.33 -15.42
CA ALA A 54 26.16 15.54 -16.37
C ALA A 54 25.38 15.09 -17.61
N SER A 55 24.08 15.39 -17.73
CA SER A 55 23.28 15.04 -18.91
C SER A 55 22.34 16.18 -19.23
N GLY A 56 22.59 16.85 -20.36
CA GLY A 56 21.93 18.08 -20.81
C GLY A 56 20.45 17.94 -21.18
N SER A 57 19.65 17.22 -20.40
CA SER A 57 18.19 17.33 -20.45
C SER A 57 17.79 18.67 -19.85
N GLY A 58 17.44 19.63 -20.71
CA GLY A 58 17.03 21.00 -20.34
C GLY A 58 15.69 21.10 -19.62
N ASN A 59 15.34 20.13 -18.77
CA ASN A 59 14.16 20.25 -17.92
C ASN A 59 14.53 21.18 -16.75
N PRO A 60 13.83 22.32 -16.57
CA PRO A 60 14.11 23.22 -15.46
C PRO A 60 13.97 22.46 -14.14
N ALA A 61 14.90 22.72 -13.21
CA ALA A 61 14.84 22.13 -11.89
C ALA A 61 13.49 22.48 -11.22
N PRO A 62 12.89 21.56 -10.45
CA PRO A 62 11.63 21.83 -9.77
C PRO A 62 11.74 23.07 -8.87
N ALA A 63 10.73 23.95 -8.90
CA ALA A 63 10.72 25.15 -8.07
C ALA A 63 10.84 24.78 -6.57
N PRO A 64 11.67 25.50 -5.78
CA PRO A 64 11.85 25.19 -4.37
C PRO A 64 10.55 25.37 -3.60
N LEU A 65 10.28 24.49 -2.64
CA LEU A 65 9.13 24.61 -1.76
C LEU A 65 9.48 25.49 -0.54
N PRO A 66 8.58 26.41 -0.13
CA PRO A 66 8.70 27.05 1.17
C PRO A 66 8.48 26.02 2.30
N LYS A 67 8.72 26.45 3.54
CA LYS A 67 8.49 25.62 4.73
C LYS A 67 7.04 25.09 4.74
N LEU A 68 6.89 23.78 4.86
CA LEU A 68 5.60 23.07 4.81
C LEU A 68 5.57 21.98 5.89
N ARG A 69 4.42 21.76 6.55
CA ARG A 69 4.20 20.56 7.36
C ARG A 69 3.22 19.62 6.68
N VAL A 70 3.55 18.33 6.66
CA VAL A 70 2.57 17.28 6.36
C VAL A 70 1.77 17.05 7.65
N ALA A 71 0.57 17.63 7.69
CA ALA A 71 -0.27 17.67 8.88
C ALA A 71 -1.00 16.35 9.11
N GLN A 72 -1.51 15.75 8.03
CA GLN A 72 -2.31 14.54 8.09
C GLN A 72 -2.31 13.85 6.71
N THR A 73 -2.23 12.53 6.72
CA THR A 73 -2.40 11.68 5.55
C THR A 73 -3.39 10.58 5.94
N ASP A 74 -4.61 10.66 5.44
CA ASP A 74 -5.69 9.71 5.72
C ASP A 74 -6.10 8.95 4.46
N GLY A 75 -6.99 7.99 4.63
CA GLY A 75 -7.68 7.33 3.53
C GLY A 75 -8.99 6.70 3.99
N PRO A 76 -9.74 6.08 3.07
CA PRO A 76 -10.86 5.24 3.43
C PRO A 76 -10.37 4.06 4.29
N ASN A 77 -11.25 3.55 5.17
CA ASN A 77 -10.93 2.49 6.13
C ASN A 77 -10.28 1.23 5.53
N TRP A 78 -10.56 0.89 4.27
CA TRP A 78 -9.96 -0.27 3.62
C TRP A 78 -8.46 -0.10 3.33
N LEU A 79 -7.94 1.13 3.34
CA LEU A 79 -6.51 1.45 3.25
C LEU A 79 -5.78 1.49 4.59
N GLU A 80 -6.45 1.25 5.73
CA GLU A 80 -5.81 1.22 7.05
C GLU A 80 -5.11 -0.11 7.36
N GLY A 81 -5.51 -1.19 6.67
CA GLY A 81 -4.83 -2.48 6.74
C GLY A 81 -3.60 -2.54 5.83
N ASN A 82 -2.90 -3.68 5.84
CA ASN A 82 -1.70 -3.90 5.02
C ASN A 82 -1.96 -4.74 3.76
N ALA A 83 -3.22 -4.84 3.33
CA ALA A 83 -3.56 -5.61 2.13
C ALA A 83 -3.07 -4.91 0.86
N LEU A 84 -2.46 -5.67 -0.04
CA LEU A 84 -2.21 -5.23 -1.41
C LEU A 84 -3.50 -5.49 -2.22
N PHE A 85 -4.07 -4.43 -2.80
CA PHE A 85 -5.34 -4.51 -3.50
C PHE A 85 -5.19 -4.47 -5.02
N TYR A 86 -6.12 -5.15 -5.69
CA TYR A 86 -6.30 -5.09 -7.13
C TYR A 86 -7.78 -5.10 -7.50
N ARG A 87 -8.05 -4.76 -8.75
CA ARG A 87 -9.37 -4.74 -9.36
C ARG A 87 -9.30 -5.25 -10.78
N LEU A 88 -10.23 -6.13 -11.14
CA LEU A 88 -10.38 -6.63 -12.51
C LEU A 88 -11.39 -5.75 -13.25
N GLN A 89 -10.91 -4.65 -13.84
CA GLN A 89 -11.77 -3.69 -14.55
C GLN A 89 -12.53 -4.37 -15.69
N TYR A 90 -11.86 -5.26 -16.42
CA TYR A 90 -12.42 -6.00 -17.55
C TYR A 90 -13.49 -7.04 -17.17
N ALA A 91 -13.54 -7.48 -15.91
CA ALA A 91 -14.46 -8.51 -15.44
C ALA A 91 -15.54 -7.94 -14.53
N GLN A 92 -15.14 -7.23 -13.47
CA GLN A 92 -16.06 -6.60 -12.53
C GLN A 92 -15.38 -5.40 -11.86
N ALA A 93 -15.49 -4.25 -12.51
CA ALA A 93 -14.95 -2.98 -12.02
C ALA A 93 -15.40 -2.57 -10.60
N GLN A 94 -16.49 -3.12 -10.06
CA GLN A 94 -16.96 -2.79 -8.70
C GLN A 94 -16.28 -3.63 -7.61
N ARG A 95 -15.57 -4.71 -7.98
CA ARG A 95 -15.01 -5.65 -7.03
C ARG A 95 -13.54 -5.33 -6.71
N LEU A 96 -13.31 -4.76 -5.53
CA LEU A 96 -11.98 -4.63 -4.95
C LEU A 96 -11.57 -5.97 -4.32
N GLN A 97 -10.37 -6.44 -4.61
CA GLN A 97 -9.86 -7.73 -4.16
C GLN A 97 -8.48 -7.55 -3.53
N ALA A 98 -8.17 -8.35 -2.51
CA ALA A 98 -6.82 -8.40 -1.94
C ALA A 98 -6.04 -9.57 -2.54
N TYR A 99 -4.75 -9.40 -2.76
CA TYR A 99 -3.85 -10.53 -3.03
C TYR A 99 -3.84 -11.50 -1.85
N ALA A 100 -3.74 -12.80 -2.13
CA ALA A 100 -3.80 -13.82 -1.09
C ALA A 100 -2.55 -13.79 -0.18
N THR A 101 -1.37 -13.77 -0.79
CA THR A 101 -0.08 -13.96 -0.14
C THR A 101 0.84 -12.74 -0.19
N GLN A 102 0.35 -11.60 -0.69
CA GLN A 102 1.15 -10.38 -0.84
C GLN A 102 0.56 -9.25 0.01
N ARG A 103 1.40 -8.60 0.79
CA ARG A 103 1.03 -7.54 1.74
C ARG A 103 1.99 -6.37 1.68
N TRP A 104 1.55 -5.23 2.15
CA TRP A 104 2.41 -4.10 2.48
C TRP A 104 3.05 -4.30 3.86
N VAL A 105 4.19 -3.68 4.12
CA VAL A 105 4.84 -3.67 5.45
C VAL A 105 4.03 -2.91 6.49
N MET A 106 3.22 -1.97 6.03
CA MET A 106 2.30 -1.14 6.83
C MET A 106 1.10 -0.72 5.97
N SER A 107 0.22 0.14 6.49
CA SER A 107 -0.92 0.62 5.69
C SER A 107 -0.46 1.45 4.48
N PRO A 108 -1.16 1.38 3.34
CA PRO A 108 -0.92 2.29 2.20
C PRO A 108 -0.89 3.78 2.58
N THR A 109 -1.74 4.21 3.52
CA THR A 109 -1.76 5.59 4.03
C THR A 109 -0.44 5.97 4.71
N ARG A 110 0.14 5.06 5.50
CA ARG A 110 1.42 5.27 6.20
C ARG A 110 2.61 5.22 5.23
N LEU A 111 2.61 4.29 4.27
CA LEU A 111 3.63 4.22 3.22
C LEU A 111 3.66 5.53 2.40
N PHE A 112 2.49 6.03 2.01
CA PHE A 112 2.40 7.28 1.26
C PHE A 112 2.84 8.50 2.09
N ASP A 113 2.46 8.57 3.38
CA ASP A 113 2.88 9.66 4.28
C ASP A 113 4.40 9.74 4.43
N GLU A 114 5.07 8.59 4.61
CA GLU A 114 6.53 8.53 4.70
C GLU A 114 7.19 9.02 3.42
N ARG A 115 6.73 8.53 2.25
CA ARG A 115 7.25 8.95 0.94
C ARG A 115 7.01 10.44 0.67
N LEU A 116 5.84 10.96 1.04
CA LEU A 116 5.50 12.39 0.90
C LEU A 116 6.40 13.26 1.78
N ARG A 117 6.64 12.87 3.04
CA ARG A 117 7.52 13.61 3.95
C ARG A 117 8.95 13.65 3.43
N GLU A 118 9.46 12.53 2.91
CA GLU A 118 10.78 12.47 2.29
C GLU A 118 10.86 13.42 1.08
N ALA A 119 9.86 13.41 0.20
CA ALA A 119 9.83 14.29 -0.97
C ALA A 119 9.72 15.79 -0.59
N VAL A 120 8.94 16.14 0.44
CA VAL A 120 8.87 17.51 0.97
C VAL A 120 10.23 17.93 1.52
N ALA A 121 10.88 17.08 2.32
CA ALA A 121 12.19 17.36 2.90
C ALA A 121 13.30 17.47 1.83
N ALA A 122 13.17 16.75 0.71
CA ALA A 122 14.10 16.83 -0.41
C ALA A 122 13.95 18.13 -1.24
N ARG A 123 12.73 18.70 -1.30
CA ARG A 123 12.42 19.89 -2.12
C ARG A 123 12.33 21.20 -1.32
N GLY A 124 12.24 21.13 0.00
CA GLY A 124 12.16 22.29 0.90
C GLY A 124 12.25 21.90 2.38
N THR A 125 11.89 22.82 3.27
CA THR A 125 11.94 22.56 4.72
C THR A 125 10.67 21.84 5.18
N LEU A 126 10.81 20.58 5.59
CA LEU A 126 9.75 19.85 6.30
C LEU A 126 9.68 20.34 7.76
N ALA A 127 8.59 21.03 8.10
CA ALA A 127 8.29 21.43 9.46
C ALA A 127 7.68 20.28 10.27
N TRP A 128 7.89 20.32 11.58
CA TRP A 128 7.20 19.42 12.53
C TRP A 128 5.68 19.54 12.37
N SER A 129 4.96 18.42 12.52
CA SER A 129 3.50 18.35 12.26
C SER A 129 2.67 19.32 13.12
N GLY A 130 3.11 19.59 14.35
CA GLY A 130 2.49 20.53 15.28
C GLY A 130 2.91 21.99 15.15
N ASP A 131 3.83 22.33 14.23
CA ASP A 131 4.24 23.72 14.00
C ASP A 131 3.16 24.47 13.21
N SER A 132 2.18 25.02 13.94
CA SER A 132 1.06 25.76 13.35
C SER A 132 1.46 27.07 12.66
N SER A 133 2.71 27.52 12.78
CA SER A 133 3.20 28.70 12.04
C SER A 133 3.44 28.39 10.55
N ALA A 134 3.69 27.12 10.22
CA ALA A 134 3.88 26.64 8.86
C ALA A 134 2.55 26.24 8.20
N PRO A 135 2.37 26.51 6.89
CA PRO A 135 1.26 25.97 6.11
C PRO A 135 1.13 24.46 6.26
N GLY A 136 -0.09 23.99 6.50
CA GLY A 136 -0.43 22.58 6.63
C GLY A 136 -0.89 21.98 5.32
N LEU A 137 -0.39 20.78 5.04
CA LEU A 137 -0.89 19.89 3.99
C LEU A 137 -1.67 18.74 4.63
N LYS A 138 -2.95 18.61 4.26
CA LYS A 138 -3.75 17.40 4.49
C LYS A 138 -3.88 16.64 3.18
N VAL A 139 -3.69 15.33 3.22
CA VAL A 139 -3.90 14.42 2.09
C VAL A 139 -4.94 13.38 2.47
N ASP A 140 -5.93 13.18 1.61
CA ASP A 140 -6.84 12.04 1.64
C ASP A 140 -6.52 11.14 0.44
N LEU A 141 -5.95 9.95 0.67
CA LEU A 141 -5.88 8.92 -0.35
C LEU A 141 -7.30 8.46 -0.71
N LEU A 142 -7.60 8.38 -2.00
CA LEU A 142 -8.89 7.99 -2.54
C LEU A 142 -8.82 6.62 -3.21
N GLU A 143 -7.66 6.28 -3.78
CA GLU A 143 -7.42 5.06 -4.56
C GLU A 143 -5.95 4.67 -4.45
N PHE A 144 -5.70 3.37 -4.29
CA PHE A 144 -4.38 2.77 -4.14
C PHE A 144 -4.47 1.27 -4.41
N ASP A 145 -4.63 0.91 -5.67
CA ASP A 145 -4.80 -0.47 -6.14
C ASP A 145 -4.21 -0.68 -7.53
N GLN A 146 -3.95 -1.95 -7.85
CA GLN A 146 -3.58 -2.34 -9.20
C GLN A 146 -4.85 -2.63 -10.02
N VAL A 147 -5.05 -1.88 -11.10
CA VAL A 147 -6.22 -2.00 -11.97
C VAL A 147 -5.84 -2.76 -13.23
N PHE A 148 -6.50 -3.91 -13.45
CA PHE A 148 -6.31 -4.75 -14.63
C PHE A 148 -7.32 -4.40 -15.72
N ASP A 149 -6.82 -3.90 -16.87
CA ASP A 149 -7.62 -3.66 -18.07
C ASP A 149 -7.79 -4.94 -18.91
N SER A 150 -6.94 -5.94 -18.68
CA SER A 150 -7.05 -7.30 -19.23
C SER A 150 -6.36 -8.29 -18.29
N ALA A 151 -6.40 -9.59 -18.60
CA ALA A 151 -5.69 -10.61 -17.83
C ALA A 151 -4.15 -10.44 -17.84
N THR A 152 -3.60 -9.66 -18.78
CA THR A 152 -2.15 -9.49 -18.97
C THR A 152 -1.70 -8.03 -18.91
N THR A 153 -2.62 -7.08 -18.80
CA THR A 153 -2.34 -5.64 -18.79
C THR A 153 -2.97 -5.00 -17.57
N SER A 154 -2.14 -4.35 -16.75
CA SER A 154 -2.59 -3.64 -15.56
C SER A 154 -1.73 -2.41 -15.29
N ALA A 155 -2.21 -1.57 -14.37
CA ALA A 155 -1.52 -0.38 -13.92
C ALA A 155 -1.74 -0.17 -12.43
N GLY A 156 -0.73 0.36 -11.74
CA GLY A 156 -0.88 0.92 -10.40
C GLY A 156 -1.59 2.27 -10.52
N VAL A 157 -2.67 2.46 -9.75
CA VAL A 157 -3.44 3.69 -9.71
C VAL A 157 -3.34 4.27 -8.30
N VAL A 158 -2.88 5.51 -8.23
CA VAL A 158 -2.86 6.29 -6.99
C VAL A 158 -3.66 7.56 -7.24
N ARG A 159 -4.69 7.78 -6.42
CA ARG A 159 -5.52 8.99 -6.48
C ARG A 159 -5.64 9.57 -5.10
N LEU A 160 -5.50 10.89 -5.00
CA LEU A 160 -5.60 11.60 -3.72
C LEU A 160 -6.27 12.95 -3.87
N ARG A 161 -6.78 13.47 -2.77
CA ARG A 161 -7.13 14.88 -2.62
C ARG A 161 -6.18 15.52 -1.64
N ALA A 162 -5.60 16.64 -2.04
CA ALA A 162 -4.75 17.45 -1.18
C ALA A 162 -5.45 18.77 -0.86
N THR A 163 -5.35 19.18 0.40
CA THR A 163 -5.84 20.45 0.90
C THR A 163 -4.70 21.17 1.62
N VAL A 164 -4.39 22.38 1.17
CA VAL A 164 -3.37 23.23 1.77
C VAL A 164 -4.04 24.37 2.53
N TYR A 165 -3.59 24.63 3.75
CA TYR A 165 -4.23 25.60 4.63
C TYR A 165 -3.22 26.30 5.56
N ARG A 166 -3.57 27.48 6.05
CA ARG A 166 -2.84 28.20 7.11
C ARG A 166 -3.82 28.87 8.09
N HIS A 167 -4.23 30.11 7.80
CA HIS A 167 -5.32 30.81 8.51
C HIS A 167 -6.70 30.58 7.87
N GLY A 168 -6.74 29.74 6.85
CA GLY A 168 -7.88 29.36 6.02
C GLY A 168 -7.40 28.41 4.94
N MET A 169 -8.31 27.90 4.12
CA MET A 169 -7.95 27.07 2.97
C MET A 169 -7.26 27.94 1.91
N LEU A 170 -6.05 27.53 1.51
CA LEU A 170 -5.29 28.17 0.43
C LEU A 170 -5.58 27.52 -0.92
N GLY A 171 -5.86 26.22 -0.92
CA GLY A 171 -6.25 25.49 -2.12
C GLY A 171 -6.60 24.05 -1.83
N GLN A 172 -7.35 23.44 -2.74
CA GLN A 172 -7.67 22.02 -2.71
C GLN A 172 -7.69 21.49 -4.14
N GLN A 173 -7.04 20.36 -4.36
CA GLN A 173 -6.99 19.72 -5.68
C GLN A 173 -6.91 18.21 -5.56
N THR A 174 -7.49 17.50 -6.53
CA THR A 174 -7.37 16.06 -6.68
C THR A 174 -6.30 15.74 -7.72
N PHE A 175 -5.46 14.77 -7.40
CA PHE A 175 -4.39 14.28 -8.26
C PHE A 175 -4.58 12.79 -8.49
N GLU A 176 -4.21 12.34 -9.68
CA GLU A 176 -4.21 10.93 -10.05
C GLU A 176 -2.95 10.65 -10.88
N ALA A 177 -2.30 9.52 -10.61
CA ALA A 177 -1.35 8.94 -11.54
C ALA A 177 -1.67 7.47 -11.77
N ARG A 178 -1.52 7.08 -13.02
CA ARG A 178 -1.58 5.71 -13.49
C ARG A 178 -0.22 5.35 -14.08
N ARG A 179 0.35 4.22 -13.65
CA ARG A 179 1.63 3.71 -14.17
C ARG A 179 1.47 2.26 -14.59
N PRO A 180 1.94 1.86 -15.78
CA PRO A 180 1.81 0.49 -16.25
C PRO A 180 2.57 -0.47 -15.33
N ALA A 181 1.96 -1.60 -15.00
CA ALA A 181 2.64 -2.66 -14.29
C ALA A 181 3.54 -3.43 -15.27
N PRO A 182 4.82 -3.70 -14.92
CA PRO A 182 5.73 -4.45 -15.78
C PRO A 182 5.36 -5.94 -15.89
N SER A 183 4.52 -6.43 -14.97
CA SER A 183 3.98 -7.79 -14.95
C SER A 183 2.54 -7.79 -14.42
N ALA A 184 1.74 -8.76 -14.87
CA ALA A 184 0.34 -8.93 -14.49
C ALA A 184 0.18 -9.69 -13.15
N ASP A 185 0.99 -9.32 -12.16
CA ASP A 185 0.99 -9.88 -10.81
C ASP A 185 1.16 -8.79 -9.75
N GLY A 186 1.09 -9.17 -8.47
CA GLY A 186 1.19 -8.22 -7.38
C GLY A 186 2.58 -7.57 -7.25
N ALA A 187 3.67 -8.25 -7.66
CA ALA A 187 5.00 -7.63 -7.69
C ALA A 187 5.07 -6.50 -8.74
N GLY A 188 4.48 -6.72 -9.92
CA GLY A 188 4.29 -5.67 -10.93
C GLY A 188 3.39 -4.55 -10.43
N GLY A 189 2.33 -4.89 -9.69
CA GLY A 189 1.45 -3.93 -9.03
C GLY A 189 2.17 -3.04 -8.02
N VAL A 190 3.01 -3.64 -7.16
CA VAL A 190 3.83 -2.92 -6.16
C VAL A 190 4.73 -1.90 -6.85
N LYS A 191 5.46 -2.32 -7.90
CA LYS A 191 6.34 -1.40 -8.64
C LYS A 191 5.55 -0.26 -9.29
N ALA A 192 4.43 -0.57 -9.92
CA ALA A 192 3.58 0.46 -10.53
C ALA A 192 2.98 1.43 -9.50
N LEU A 193 2.57 0.95 -8.33
CA LEU A 193 2.04 1.78 -7.24
C LEU A 193 3.12 2.67 -6.62
N ALA A 194 4.36 2.20 -6.51
CA ALA A 194 5.49 3.03 -6.12
C ALA A 194 5.73 4.16 -7.13
N GLU A 195 5.82 3.84 -8.42
CA GLU A 195 6.01 4.83 -9.49
C GLU A 195 4.83 5.82 -9.57
N ALA A 196 3.59 5.36 -9.37
CA ALA A 196 2.41 6.22 -9.34
C ALA A 196 2.39 7.12 -8.11
N SER A 197 2.83 6.64 -6.95
CA SER A 197 2.96 7.45 -5.73
C SER A 197 3.97 8.58 -5.95
N ASP A 198 5.15 8.28 -6.48
CA ASP A 198 6.17 9.29 -6.77
C ASP A 198 5.67 10.34 -7.78
N ALA A 199 4.96 9.89 -8.81
CA ALA A 199 4.37 10.79 -9.81
C ALA A 199 3.30 11.72 -9.23
N VAL A 200 2.39 11.20 -8.41
CA VAL A 200 1.35 12.01 -7.75
C VAL A 200 1.99 13.00 -6.77
N ILE A 201 2.97 12.56 -5.98
CA ILE A 201 3.67 13.41 -5.03
C ILE A 201 4.39 14.54 -5.79
N ALA A 202 5.10 14.24 -6.88
CA ALA A 202 5.73 15.28 -7.69
C ALA A 202 4.72 16.33 -8.19
N ALA A 203 3.59 15.89 -8.77
CA ALA A 203 2.54 16.77 -9.27
C ALA A 203 1.90 17.61 -8.15
N LEU A 204 1.69 17.01 -6.97
CA LEU A 204 1.20 17.69 -5.78
C LEU A 204 2.17 18.81 -5.36
N LEU A 205 3.47 18.49 -5.23
CA LEU A 205 4.48 19.45 -4.83
C LEU A 205 4.68 20.57 -5.87
N ASP A 206 4.55 20.26 -7.16
CA ASP A 206 4.56 21.27 -8.22
C ASP A 206 3.39 22.23 -8.06
N TRP A 207 2.18 21.73 -7.84
CA TRP A 207 1.01 22.57 -7.58
C TRP A 207 1.19 23.43 -6.33
N ILE A 208 1.69 22.85 -5.22
CA ILE A 208 1.94 23.59 -3.97
C ILE A 208 2.91 24.76 -4.22
N SER A 209 3.93 24.58 -5.07
CA SER A 209 4.88 25.65 -5.39
C SER A 209 4.25 26.85 -6.12
N THR A 210 3.06 26.68 -6.71
CA THR A 210 2.29 27.76 -7.33
C THR A 210 1.41 28.53 -6.34
N LEU A 211 1.18 27.98 -5.14
CA LEU A 211 0.35 28.59 -4.12
C LEU A 211 1.11 29.72 -3.41
N GLN A 212 0.41 30.79 -3.06
CA GLN A 212 0.95 31.87 -2.24
C GLN A 212 0.95 31.44 -0.77
N LEU A 213 2.04 30.80 -0.32
CA LEU A 213 2.18 30.23 1.02
C LEU A 213 2.71 31.22 2.08
N LYS A 214 2.82 32.52 1.74
CA LYS A 214 3.37 33.58 2.61
C LYS A 214 2.41 34.01 3.71
#